data_AF-A0A358Y5U4-F1
#
_entry.id   AF-A0A358Y5U4-F1
#
_cell.length_a   1.000
_cell.length_b   1.000
_cell.length_c   1.000
_cell.angle_alpha   90.00
_cell.angle_beta   90.00
_cell.angle_gamma   90.00
#
_symmetry.space_group_name_H-M   'P 1'
#
loop_
_entity.id
_entity.type
_entity.pdbx_description
1 polymer ?
#
loop_
_entity_poly.entity_id
_entity_poly.type
_entity_poly.pdbx_seq_one_letter_code
_entity_poly.pdbx_strand_id
1 'polypeptide(L)' 'MLLVYRTTDVFQFEQIKLLLDAAEITFQTKNTVASMYNNFGSYEIYVSSQHELFAKEIIENAFK' A
#
# COMPACT_ATOMS: atom_id res chain seq x y z
N MET A 1 -5.69 -3.37 12.39
CA MET A 1 -5.46 -3.13 10.95
C MET A 1 -4.53 -4.20 10.41
N LEU A 2 -4.66 -4.56 9.14
CA LEU A 2 -3.99 -5.70 8.50
C LEU A 2 -3.13 -5.20 7.33
N LEU A 3 -1.90 -5.70 7.24
CA LEU A 3 -0.98 -5.38 6.15
C LEU A 3 -1.49 -6.01 4.85
N VAL A 4 -1.70 -5.20 3.82
CA VAL A 4 -2.17 -5.67 2.49
C VAL A 4 -1.16 -5.43 1.37
N TYR A 5 -0.23 -4.49 1.56
CA TYR A 5 0.79 -4.20 0.56
C TYR A 5 2.10 -3.75 1.22
N ARG A 6 3.24 -4.19 0.67
CA ARG A 6 4.58 -3.76 1.07
C ARG A 6 5.44 -3.64 -0.19
N THR A 7 6.14 -2.53 -0.32
CA THR A 7 7.09 -2.30 -1.42
C THR A 7 8.26 -1.43 -0.96
N THR A 8 9.37 -1.45 -1.70
CA THR A 8 10.45 -0.48 -1.59
C THR A 8 10.35 0.60 -2.67
N ASP A 9 9.45 0.43 -3.64
CA ASP A 9 9.23 1.36 -4.74
C ASP A 9 8.16 2.39 -4.37
N VAL A 10 8.57 3.66 -4.30
CA VAL A 10 7.66 4.78 -3.98
C VAL A 10 6.58 4.97 -5.05
N PHE A 11 6.87 4.69 -6.31
CA PHE A 11 5.89 4.87 -7.39
C PHE A 11 4.78 3.84 -7.29
N GLN A 12 5.12 2.57 -7.03
CA GLN A 12 4.10 1.55 -6.80
C GLN A 12 3.29 1.84 -5.54
N PHE A 13 3.94 2.30 -4.47
CA PHE A 13 3.25 2.68 -3.25
C PHE A 13 2.21 3.79 -3.46
N GLU A 14 2.58 4.85 -4.17
CA GLU A 14 1.65 5.95 -4.48
C GLU A 14 0.52 5.53 -5.43
N GLN A 15 0.80 4.65 -6.41
CA GLN A 15 -0.24 4.09 -7.29
C GLN A 15 -1.28 3.28 -6.51
N ILE A 16 -0.84 2.41 -5.60
CA ILE A 16 -1.77 1.61 -4.79
C ILE A 16 -2.62 2.51 -3.88
N LYS A 17 -2.04 3.58 -3.30
CA LYS A 17 -2.83 4.54 -2.50
C LYS A 17 -3.96 5.16 -3.32
N LEU A 18 -3.67 5.61 -4.55
CA LEU A 18 -4.67 6.19 -5.45
C LEU A 18 -5.79 5.19 -5.79
N LEU A 19 -5.45 3.92 -6.02
CA LEU A 19 -6.44 2.88 -6.30
C LEU A 19 -7.34 2.60 -5.10
N LEU A 20 -6.78 2.54 -3.89
CA LEU A 20 -7.54 2.34 -2.66
C LEU A 20 -8.43 3.55 -2.34
N ASP A 21 -7.93 4.78 -2.54
CA ASP A 21 -8.71 6.01 -2.41
C ASP A 21 -9.88 6.05 -3.40
N ALA A 22 -9.64 5.67 -4.66
CA ALA A 22 -10.68 5.61 -5.70
C ALA A 22 -11.76 4.55 -5.39
N ALA A 23 -11.41 3.52 -4.64
CA ALA A 23 -12.32 2.49 -4.16
C ALA A 23 -12.97 2.83 -2.80
N GLU A 24 -12.75 4.04 -2.28
CA GLU A 24 -13.24 4.52 -0.99
C GLU A 24 -12.79 3.65 0.21
N ILE A 25 -11.67 2.94 0.06
CA ILE A 25 -11.11 2.08 1.10
C ILE A 25 -10.26 2.93 2.04
N THR A 26 -10.64 3.01 3.30
CA THR A 26 -9.80 3.64 4.32
C THR A 26 -8.56 2.79 4.60
N PHE A 27 -7.38 3.39 4.44
CA PHE A 27 -6.09 2.76 4.72
C PHE A 27 -5.20 3.61 5.64
N GLN A 28 -4.23 2.96 6.27
CA GLN A 28 -3.11 3.58 6.95
C GLN A 28 -1.82 3.23 6.24
N THR A 29 -0.86 4.15 6.27
CA THR A 29 0.45 3.94 5.69
C THR A 29 1.52 3.94 6.76
N LYS A 30 2.58 3.17 6.52
CA LYS A 30 3.80 3.22 7.31
C LYS A 30 4.98 3.30 6.36
N ASN A 31 5.80 4.31 6.57
CA ASN A 31 7.03 4.52 5.83
C ASN A 31 8.21 4.37 6.79
N THR A 32 9.06 3.37 6.54
CA THR A 32 10.30 3.16 7.32
C THR A 32 11.56 3.52 6.53
N VAL A 33 11.40 4.13 5.35
CA VAL A 33 12.51 4.61 4.52
C VAL A 33 13.16 5.79 5.23
N ALA A 34 14.38 5.57 5.73
CA ALA A 34 15.10 6.53 6.56
C ALA A 34 15.61 7.76 5.79
N SER A 35 15.81 7.63 4.47
CA SER A 35 16.23 8.71 3.57
C SER A 35 16.00 8.31 2.12
N MET A 36 15.64 9.26 1.25
CA MET A 36 15.51 9.02 -0.20
C MET A 36 16.80 8.52 -0.87
N TYR A 37 17.96 8.70 -0.20
CA TYR A 37 19.28 8.35 -0.72
C TYR A 37 19.73 6.91 -0.40
N ASN A 38 19.08 6.27 0.57
CA ASN A 38 19.45 4.96 1.06
C ASN A 38 18.18 4.10 1.01
N ASN A 39 18.13 3.13 0.09
CA ASN A 39 17.02 2.18 -0.09
C ASN A 39 16.86 1.19 1.10
N PHE A 40 17.11 1.64 2.32
CA PHE A 40 16.86 0.91 3.55
C PHE A 40 15.51 1.33 4.11
N GLY A 41 14.55 0.42 4.04
CA GLY A 41 13.19 0.61 4.55
C GLY A 41 12.14 -0.02 3.64
N SER A 42 10.87 0.21 3.98
CA SER A 42 9.74 -0.21 3.16
C SER A 42 8.56 0.74 3.34
N TYR A 43 7.78 0.86 2.28
CA TYR A 43 6.44 1.42 2.30
C TYR A 43 5.43 0.31 2.53
N GLU A 44 4.55 0.51 3.49
CA GLU A 44 3.55 -0.47 3.91
C GLU A 44 2.17 0.17 3.93
N ILE A 45 1.16 -0.58 3.47
CA ILE A 45 -0.25 -0.17 3.49
C ILE A 45 -1.05 -1.17 4.32
N TYR A 46 -1.85 -0.62 5.23
CA TYR A 46 -2.69 -1.35 6.15
C TYR A 46 -4.15 -0.94 5.97
N VAL A 47 -5.08 -1.89 6.07
CA VAL A 47 -6.54 -1.63 6.00
C VAL A 47 -7.26 -2.22 7.21
N SER A 48 -8.53 -1.86 7.40
CA SER A 48 -9.39 -2.58 8.34
C SER A 48 -9.70 -3.99 7.80
N SER A 49 -10.01 -4.93 8.71
CA SER A 49 -10.34 -6.32 8.33
C SER A 49 -11.52 -6.41 7.35
N GLN A 50 -12.43 -5.45 7.38
CA GLN A 50 -13.60 -5.36 6.51
C GLN A 50 -13.23 -5.15 5.03
N HIS A 51 -12.08 -4.52 4.77
CA HIS A 51 -11.63 -4.21 3.41
C HIS A 51 -10.45 -5.07 2.94
N GLU A 52 -10.00 -6.05 3.74
CA GLU A 52 -8.78 -6.80 3.46
C GLU A 52 -8.83 -7.54 2.12
N LEU A 53 -9.89 -8.33 1.90
CA LEU A 53 -10.05 -9.12 0.68
C LEU A 53 -10.13 -8.22 -0.56
N PHE A 54 -11.00 -7.21 -0.50
CA PHE A 54 -11.22 -6.30 -1.62
C PHE A 54 -9.98 -5.47 -1.95
N ALA A 55 -9.25 -4.98 -0.94
CA ALA A 55 -7.98 -4.28 -1.14
C ALA A 55 -6.95 -5.19 -1.82
N LYS A 56 -6.82 -6.45 -1.38
CA LYS A 56 -5.90 -7.42 -1.99
C LYS A 56 -6.23 -7.71 -3.46
N GLU A 57 -7.51 -7.81 -3.80
CA GLU A 57 -7.95 -8.00 -5.19
C GLU A 57 -7.61 -6.79 -6.09
N ILE A 58 -7.84 -5.56 -5.61
CA ILE A 58 -7.45 -4.34 -6.33
C ILE A 58 -5.95 -4.32 -6.58
N ILE A 59 -5.16 -4.63 -5.56
CA ILE A 59 -3.70 -4.65 -5.62
C ILE A 59 -3.22 -5.71 -6.62
N GLU A 60 -3.76 -6.93 -6.57
CA GLU A 60 -3.37 -8.00 -7.49
C GLU A 60 -3.66 -7.64 -8.95
N ASN A 61 -4.81 -7.01 -9.21
CA ASN A 61 -5.18 -6.58 -10.56
C ASN A 61 -4.34 -5.40 -11.07
N ALA A 62 -3.77 -4.58 -10.19
CA ALA A 62 -2.90 -3.47 -10.57
C ALA A 62 -1.54 -3.92 -11.13
N PHE A 63 -1.10 -5.15 -10.83
CA PHE A 63 0.20 -5.70 -11.23
C PHE A 63 0.10 -6.86 -12.24
N LYS A 64 -1.10 -7.18 -12.73
CA LYS A 64 -1.30 -8.12 -13.86
C LYS A 64 -1.12 -7.41 -15.20
#